data_AF-A0A1J4WRH5-F1
#
_entry.id   AF-A0A1J4WRH5-F1
#
_cell.length_a   1.000
_cell.length_b   1.000
_cell.length_c   1.000
_cell.angle_alpha   90.00
_cell.angle_beta   90.00
_cell.angle_gamma   90.00
#
_symmetry.space_group_name_H-M   'P 1'
#
loop_
_entity.id
_entity.type
_entity.pdbx_description
1 polymer ?
#
loop_
_entity_poly.entity_id
_entity_poly.type
_entity_poly.pdbx_seq_one_letter_code
_entity_poly.pdbx_strand_id
1 'polypeptide(L)'
;MNKPVILIMFDGGEKKSRYESVSDLYTSDYYKKVVSFSVAFEAKNVSSLKDYINQCLRDPDSLRAQQEKFKQYFCHLVDGKSGKRLFDLIYDTTK
;
A
#
# COMPACT_ATOMS: atom_id res chain seq x y z
N MET A 1 9.64 -1.13 -6.86
CA MET A 1 8.34 -1.70 -6.42
C MET A 1 8.49 -3.22 -6.47
N ASN A 2 8.49 -3.89 -5.32
CA ASN A 2 8.43 -5.36 -5.09
C ASN A 2 8.91 -5.72 -3.68
N LYS A 3 8.87 -4.76 -2.75
CA LYS A 3 9.21 -5.04 -1.36
C LYS A 3 7.94 -5.56 -0.69
N PRO A 4 8.01 -6.60 0.14
CA PRO A 4 6.87 -7.01 0.93
C PRO A 4 6.45 -5.86 1.85
N VAL A 5 5.14 -5.70 2.02
CA VAL A 5 4.53 -4.64 2.84
C VAL A 5 3.71 -5.30 3.93
N ILE A 6 3.78 -4.73 5.13
CA ILE A 6 2.94 -5.12 6.27
C ILE A 6 2.17 -3.88 6.69
N LEU A 7 0.84 -3.98 6.68
CA LEU A 7 -0.07 -2.98 7.20
C LEU A 7 -0.22 -3.19 8.69
N ILE A 8 0.07 -2.15 9.48
CA ILE A 8 -0.10 -2.16 10.92
C ILE A 8 -1.50 -1.67 11.21
N MET A 9 -2.42 -2.59 11.51
CA MET A 9 -3.85 -2.36 11.70
C MET A 9 -4.27 -2.48 13.17
N PHE A 10 -3.41 -2.04 14.09
CA PHE A 10 -3.70 -2.05 15.52
C PHE A 10 -3.06 -0.86 16.22
N ASP A 11 -3.69 -0.43 17.30
CA ASP A 11 -3.31 0.77 18.07
C ASP A 11 -2.46 0.48 19.29
N GLY A 12 -2.10 -0.79 19.50
CA GLY A 12 -1.49 -1.28 20.73
C GLY A 12 -2.54 -1.89 21.67
N GLY A 13 -2.29 -1.83 22.98
CA GLY A 13 -3.18 -2.39 24.00
C GLY A 13 -4.36 -1.48 24.37
N GLU A 14 -4.34 -0.21 23.97
CA GLU A 14 -5.37 0.77 24.31
C GLU A 14 -6.34 1.00 23.14
N LYS A 15 -7.62 1.17 23.47
CA LYS A 15 -8.65 1.53 22.50
C LYS A 15 -8.55 3.03 22.22
N LYS A 16 -8.22 3.40 20.98
CA LYS A 16 -8.15 4.79 20.54
C LYS A 16 -9.46 5.29 19.95
N SER A 17 -9.65 6.60 19.94
CA SER A 17 -10.77 7.22 19.23
C SER A 17 -10.56 7.13 17.71
N ARG A 18 -11.62 7.37 16.93
CA ARG A 18 -11.61 7.18 15.47
C ARG A 18 -10.49 7.93 14.74
N TYR A 19 -10.19 9.15 15.18
CA TYR A 19 -9.17 9.99 14.54
C TYR A 19 -7.75 9.70 15.03
N GLU A 20 -7.62 8.93 16.11
CA GLU A 20 -6.35 8.54 16.72
C GLU A 20 -5.98 7.09 16.37
N SER A 21 -6.93 6.33 15.82
CA SER A 21 -6.74 4.95 15.44
C SER A 21 -6.06 4.84 14.07
N VAL A 22 -4.90 4.17 14.05
CA VAL A 22 -4.21 3.79 12.81
C VAL A 22 -5.05 2.75 12.05
N SER A 23 -5.75 1.88 12.77
CA SER A 23 -6.62 0.86 12.18
C SER A 23 -7.76 1.48 11.35
N ASP A 24 -8.27 2.63 11.78
CA ASP A 24 -9.35 3.33 11.08
C ASP A 24 -8.91 3.97 9.76
N LEU A 25 -7.62 4.26 9.55
CA LEU A 25 -7.11 4.77 8.26
C LEU A 25 -7.36 3.77 7.11
N TYR A 26 -7.33 2.48 7.42
CA TYR A 26 -7.58 1.40 6.47
C TYR A 26 -9.06 1.20 6.14
N THR A 27 -9.97 1.86 6.87
CA THR A 27 -11.42 1.78 6.65
C THR A 27 -11.94 2.79 5.62
N SER A 28 -11.08 3.68 5.13
CA SER A 28 -11.45 4.61 4.05
C SER A 28 -11.75 3.85 2.74
N ASP A 29 -12.68 4.35 1.92
CA ASP A 29 -13.15 3.62 0.74
C ASP A 29 -12.05 3.34 -0.29
N TYR A 30 -11.13 4.30 -0.44
CA TYR A 30 -9.96 4.11 -1.27
C TYR A 30 -9.08 2.97 -0.75
N TYR A 31 -8.83 2.93 0.56
CA TYR A 31 -7.95 1.94 1.15
C TYR A 31 -8.60 0.55 1.25
N LYS A 32 -9.92 0.46 1.41
CA LYS A 32 -10.68 -0.80 1.27
C LYS A 32 -10.39 -1.47 -0.07
N LYS A 33 -10.35 -0.69 -1.16
CA LYS A 33 -10.01 -1.23 -2.48
C LYS A 33 -8.57 -1.74 -2.52
N VAL A 34 -7.61 -1.01 -1.95
CA VAL A 34 -6.21 -1.47 -1.85
C VAL A 34 -6.11 -2.80 -1.09
N VAL A 35 -6.73 -2.88 0.09
CA VAL A 35 -6.75 -4.08 0.94
C VAL A 35 -7.38 -5.28 0.24
N SER A 36 -8.42 -5.06 -0.59
CA SER A 36 -9.08 -6.13 -1.34
C SER A 36 -8.17 -6.93 -2.30
N PHE A 37 -7.00 -6.38 -2.68
CA PHE A 37 -6.04 -7.12 -3.50
C PHE A 37 -5.12 -8.04 -2.70
N SER A 38 -5.15 -8.00 -1.35
CA SER A 38 -4.31 -8.83 -0.49
C SER A 38 -2.81 -8.73 -0.83
N VAL A 39 -2.33 -7.51 -1.14
CA VAL A 39 -0.94 -7.24 -1.54
C VAL A 39 0.03 -7.04 -0.38
N ALA A 40 -0.49 -6.99 0.83
CA ALA A 40 0.25 -6.75 2.05
C ALA A 40 -0.31 -7.63 3.17
N PHE A 41 0.53 -7.95 4.14
CA PHE A 41 0.08 -8.62 5.36
C PHE A 41 -0.65 -7.62 6.27
N GLU A 42 -1.67 -8.08 6.98
CA GLU A 42 -2.47 -7.24 7.90
C GLU A 42 -2.17 -7.62 9.35
N ALA A 43 -1.18 -6.95 9.95
CA ALA A 43 -0.89 -7.16 11.36
C ALA A 43 -1.97 -6.50 12.22
N LYS A 44 -2.67 -7.28 13.04
CA LYS A 44 -3.73 -6.82 13.95
C LYS A 44 -3.31 -6.82 15.43
N ASN A 45 -2.07 -7.21 15.68
CA ASN A 45 -1.42 -7.16 16.98
C ASN A 45 0.10 -7.36 16.82
N VAL A 46 0.84 -7.17 17.91
CA VAL A 46 2.31 -7.29 17.94
C VAL A 46 2.79 -8.69 17.54
N SER A 47 2.08 -9.75 17.96
CA SER A 47 2.44 -11.12 17.61
C SER A 47 2.38 -11.34 16.10
N SER A 48 1.25 -11.00 15.47
CA SER A 48 1.07 -11.12 14.02
C SER A 48 2.09 -10.29 13.24
N LEU A 49 2.45 -9.09 13.74
CA LEU A 49 3.49 -8.27 13.12
C LEU A 49 4.85 -8.99 13.10
N LYS A 50 5.25 -9.58 14.24
CA LYS A 50 6.49 -10.36 14.34
C LYS A 50 6.47 -11.54 13.37
N ASP A 51 5.36 -12.26 13.29
CA ASP A 51 5.22 -13.42 12.40
C ASP A 51 5.35 -13.01 10.93
N TYR A 52 4.69 -11.91 10.53
CA TYR A 52 4.78 -11.40 9.16
C TYR A 52 6.15 -10.83 8.82
N ILE A 53 6.87 -10.19 9.76
CA ILE A 53 8.26 -9.77 9.55
C ILE A 53 9.13 -10.99 9.22
N ASN A 54 9.04 -12.05 10.02
CA ASN A 54 9.80 -13.28 9.79
C ASN A 54 9.40 -13.95 8.46
N GLN A 55 8.12 -13.94 8.11
CA GLN A 55 7.66 -14.44 6.82
C GLN A 55 8.25 -13.65 5.65
N CYS A 56 8.25 -12.32 5.71
CA CYS A 56 8.85 -11.45 4.68
C CYS A 56 10.36 -11.66 4.53
N LEU A 57 11.07 -11.94 5.63
CA LEU A 57 12.50 -12.23 5.61
C LEU A 57 12.80 -13.61 5.00
N ARG A 58 11.93 -14.60 5.24
CA ARG A 58 12.07 -15.96 4.73
C ARG A 58 11.67 -16.09 3.26
N ASP A 59 10.55 -15.46 2.89
CA ASP A 59 9.97 -15.48 1.55
C ASP A 59 9.41 -14.10 1.18
N PRO A 60 10.25 -13.19 0.67
CA PRO A 60 9.84 -11.84 0.32
C PRO A 60 8.86 -11.79 -0.86
N ASP A 61 8.72 -12.90 -1.59
CA ASP A 61 7.93 -12.99 -2.83
C ASP A 61 6.58 -13.69 -2.65
N SER A 62 6.24 -14.07 -1.41
CA SER A 62 4.99 -14.75 -1.05
C SER A 62 3.71 -14.05 -1.53
N LEU A 63 3.75 -12.73 -1.79
CA LEU A 63 2.62 -11.93 -2.28
C LEU A 63 2.82 -11.41 -3.73
N ARG A 64 3.82 -11.90 -4.46
CA ARG A 64 4.20 -11.37 -5.79
C ARG A 64 3.04 -11.41 -6.78
N ALA A 65 2.27 -12.50 -6.82
CA ALA A 65 1.15 -12.64 -7.74
C ALA A 65 0.06 -11.58 -7.51
N GLN A 66 -0.24 -11.29 -6.24
CA GLN A 66 -1.19 -10.26 -5.83
C GLN A 66 -0.66 -8.87 -6.17
N GLN A 67 0.63 -8.64 -5.92
CA GLN A 67 1.30 -7.37 -6.24
C GLN A 67 1.26 -7.06 -7.74
N GLU A 68 1.46 -8.06 -8.61
CA GLU A 68 1.35 -7.85 -10.05
C GLU A 68 -0.07 -7.48 -10.48
N LYS A 69 -1.10 -8.17 -9.96
CA LYS A 69 -2.51 -7.81 -10.21
C LYS A 69 -2.83 -6.39 -9.75
N PHE A 70 -2.34 -6.00 -8.58
CA PHE A 70 -2.51 -4.66 -8.04
C PHE A 70 -1.84 -3.59 -8.90
N LYS A 71 -0.62 -3.84 -9.38
CA LYS A 71 0.06 -2.93 -10.31
C LYS A 71 -0.69 -2.77 -11.61
N GLN A 72 -1.20 -3.86 -12.18
CA GLN A 72 -2.01 -3.79 -13.39
C GLN A 72 -3.29 -2.99 -13.15
N TYR A 73 -3.89 -3.07 -11.97
CA TYR A 73 -5.07 -2.26 -11.68
C TYR A 73 -4.72 -0.78 -11.45
N PHE A 74 -3.86 -0.47 -10.49
CA PHE A 74 -3.60 0.90 -10.03
C PHE A 74 -2.50 1.63 -10.79
N CYS A 75 -1.57 0.92 -11.43
CA CYS A 75 -0.34 1.48 -12.00
C CYS A 75 -0.20 1.25 -13.50
N HIS A 76 -1.21 0.73 -14.20
CA HIS A 76 -1.11 0.44 -15.64
C HIS A 76 -0.84 1.65 -16.53
N LEU A 77 -1.20 2.86 -16.08
CA LEU A 77 -0.97 4.11 -16.83
C LEU A 77 0.35 4.81 -16.46
N VAL A 78 1.15 4.20 -15.59
CA VAL A 78 2.39 4.83 -15.08
C VAL A 78 3.56 4.42 -15.96
N ASP A 79 4.00 5.34 -16.82
CA ASP A 79 5.15 5.17 -17.71
C ASP A 79 6.41 5.93 -17.24
N GLY A 80 6.33 6.58 -16.08
CA GLY A 80 7.42 7.38 -15.50
C GLY A 80 7.71 8.71 -16.21
N LYS A 81 6.89 9.12 -17.19
CA LYS A 81 7.11 10.34 -18.01
C LYS A 81 6.11 11.45 -17.72
N SER A 82 5.38 11.38 -16.61
CA SER A 82 4.37 12.38 -16.25
C SER A 82 4.95 13.80 -16.13
N GLY A 83 6.13 13.94 -15.51
CA GLY A 83 6.82 15.23 -15.39
C GLY A 83 7.16 15.85 -16.74
N LYS A 84 7.67 15.04 -17.69
CA LYS A 84 7.95 15.51 -19.06
C LYS A 84 6.66 15.99 -19.74
N ARG A 85 5.58 15.20 -19.70
CA ARG A 85 4.30 15.59 -20.31
C ARG A 85 3.74 16.87 -19.72
N LEU A 86 3.84 17.04 -18.39
CA LEU A 86 3.39 18.24 -17.72
C LEU A 86 4.23 19.46 -18.14
N PHE A 87 5.55 19.31 -18.20
CA PHE A 87 6.45 20.36 -18.66
C PHE A 87 6.15 20.77 -20.10
N ASP A 88 6.06 19.80 -21.02
CA ASP A 88 5.76 20.05 -22.44
C ASP A 88 4.44 20.84 -22.58
N LEU A 89 3.39 20.44 -21.85
CA LEU A 89 2.10 21.15 -21.85
C LEU A 89 2.20 22.59 -21.35
N ILE A 90 2.89 22.81 -20.23
CA ILE A 90 3.07 24.15 -19.65
C ILE A 90 3.87 25.03 -20.63
N TYR A 91 4.98 24.50 -21.16
CA TYR A 91 5.83 25.22 -22.09
C TYR A 91 5.07 25.65 -23.35
N ASP A 92 4.30 24.74 -23.95
CA ASP A 92 3.48 25.02 -25.13
C ASP A 92 2.38 26.05 -24.86
N THR A 93 1.82 26.10 -23.64
CA THR A 93 0.78 27.07 -23.27
C THR A 93 1.35 28.47 -22.99
N THR A 94 2.64 28.57 -22.65
CA THR A 94 3.31 29.85 -22.35
C THR A 94 4.01 30.49 -23.55
N LYS A 95 3.97 29.83 -24.72
CA LYS A 95 4.44 30.38 -26.00
C LYS A 95 3.33 31.17 -26.70
#